data_AF-A0A831PLX7-F1
#
_entry.id   AF-A0A831PLX7-F1
#
_cell.length_a   1.000
_cell.length_b   1.000
_cell.length_c   1.000
_cell.angle_alpha   90.00
_cell.angle_beta   90.00
_cell.angle_gamma   90.00
#
_symmetry.space_group_name_H-M   'P 1'
#
loop_
_entity.id
_entity.type
_entity.pdbx_description
1 polymer ?
#
loop_
_entity_poly.entity_id
_entity_poly.type
_entity_poly.pdbx_seq_one_letter_code
_entity_poly.pdbx_strand_id
1 'polypeptide(L)'
;MNARIVFFAGIIALASGCGTPKSLVSHKENATLAESEGNFSEAVEAWKSYFSQFPGMNDLDGDVYAQAAQTAYKAGETNQAIEWYDQARFRDFASAEMYSTLAEIYRKQDNLSRELSALEYLNENFEGEVMGVNSRLFLIYDEIDMTEKALSAWDEMNQDAKSTEPNLEKYFELNKQLGNEEVLDSVSLVLLEINP
;
A
#
# COMPACT_ATOMS: atom_id res chain seq x y z
N MET A 1 -80.37 26.51 -6.77
CA MET A 1 -79.52 26.51 -7.98
C MET A 1 -78.06 26.49 -7.50
N ASN A 2 -77.60 25.32 -7.05
CA ASN A 2 -76.56 24.48 -7.69
C ASN A 2 -75.22 25.21 -7.85
N ALA A 3 -74.31 25.04 -6.89
CA ALA A 3 -73.12 24.17 -6.95
C ALA A 3 -71.87 25.01 -7.30
N ARG A 4 -70.65 24.82 -6.79
CA ARG A 4 -69.92 23.60 -6.39
C ARG A 4 -68.86 23.98 -5.34
N ILE A 5 -68.72 23.14 -4.31
CA ILE A 5 -67.55 23.13 -3.41
C ILE A 5 -66.47 22.33 -4.15
N VAL A 6 -65.31 22.94 -4.38
CA VAL A 6 -64.13 22.24 -4.91
C VAL A 6 -63.19 21.98 -3.74
N PHE A 7 -63.13 20.72 -3.32
CA PHE A 7 -62.20 20.21 -2.31
C PHE A 7 -60.87 19.92 -3.02
N PHE A 8 -59.83 20.70 -2.75
CA PHE A 8 -58.49 20.41 -3.24
C PHE A 8 -57.71 19.69 -2.13
N ALA A 9 -57.69 18.36 -2.19
CA ALA A 9 -56.81 17.55 -1.36
C ALA A 9 -55.40 17.58 -1.97
N GLY A 10 -54.53 18.41 -1.42
CA GLY A 10 -53.11 18.42 -1.75
C GLY A 10 -52.40 17.24 -1.08
N ILE A 11 -52.03 16.24 -1.88
CA ILE A 11 -51.16 15.13 -1.46
C ILE A 11 -49.76 15.72 -1.21
N ILE A 12 -49.33 15.73 0.06
CA ILE A 12 -47.94 15.99 0.43
C ILE A 12 -47.16 14.71 0.15
N ALA A 13 -46.44 14.68 -0.97
CA ALA A 13 -45.45 13.65 -1.25
C ALA A 13 -44.12 14.04 -0.57
N LEU A 14 -43.87 13.50 0.62
CA LEU A 14 -42.53 13.50 1.21
C LEU A 14 -41.71 12.44 0.48
N ALA A 15 -40.99 12.86 -0.57
CA ALA A 15 -39.93 12.07 -1.16
C ALA A 15 -38.65 12.28 -0.33
N SER A 16 -38.52 11.55 0.77
CA SER A 16 -37.24 11.34 1.44
C SER A 16 -36.39 10.39 0.59
N GLY A 17 -35.74 10.95 -0.42
CA GLY A 17 -34.63 10.28 -1.11
C GLY A 17 -33.34 10.68 -0.43
N CYS A 18 -32.69 9.75 0.26
CA CYS A 18 -31.25 9.83 0.57
C CYS A 18 -30.48 9.73 -0.76
N GLY A 19 -30.54 10.79 -1.57
CA GLY A 19 -29.70 10.94 -2.74
C GLY A 19 -28.41 11.61 -2.29
N THR A 20 -27.30 10.89 -2.34
CA THR A 20 -25.95 11.45 -2.20
C THR A 20 -25.86 12.73 -3.04
N PRO A 21 -25.51 13.90 -2.45
CA PRO A 21 -25.39 15.16 -3.18
C PRO A 21 -24.63 14.98 -4.50
N LYS A 22 -25.17 15.52 -5.61
CA LYS A 22 -24.57 15.41 -6.95
C LYS A 22 -23.10 15.88 -7.00
N SER A 23 -22.73 16.82 -6.13
CA SER A 23 -21.34 17.30 -6.01
C SER A 23 -20.38 16.21 -5.54
N LEU A 24 -20.78 15.34 -4.60
CA LEU A 24 -19.95 14.26 -4.07
C LEU A 24 -19.53 13.29 -5.16
N VAL A 25 -20.51 12.80 -5.91
CA VAL A 25 -20.30 11.88 -7.03
C VAL A 25 -19.39 12.54 -8.08
N SER A 26 -19.63 13.82 -8.39
CA SER A 26 -18.84 14.53 -9.39
C SER A 26 -17.36 14.68 -9.03
N HIS A 27 -17.01 14.88 -7.75
CA HIS A 27 -15.60 15.03 -7.37
C HIS A 27 -14.84 13.69 -7.44
N LYS A 28 -15.47 12.59 -7.01
CA LYS A 28 -14.89 11.25 -7.15
C LYS A 28 -14.72 10.88 -8.62
N GLU A 29 -15.76 11.10 -9.44
CA GLU A 29 -15.69 10.83 -10.89
C GLU A 29 -14.57 11.64 -11.56
N ASN A 30 -14.46 12.94 -11.25
CA ASN A 30 -13.38 13.79 -11.77
C ASN A 30 -12.00 13.27 -11.36
N ALA A 31 -11.82 12.84 -10.11
CA ALA A 31 -10.57 12.26 -9.66
C ALA A 31 -10.21 11.00 -10.46
N THR A 32 -11.15 10.07 -10.60
CA THR A 32 -10.93 8.82 -11.37
C THR A 32 -10.69 9.06 -12.85
N LEU A 33 -11.32 10.09 -13.44
CA LEU A 33 -11.08 10.48 -14.83
C LEU A 33 -9.66 11.01 -14.99
N ALA A 34 -9.26 11.96 -14.14
CA ALA A 34 -7.91 12.52 -14.15
C ALA A 34 -6.84 11.44 -13.89
N GLU A 35 -7.10 10.45 -13.03
CA GLU A 35 -6.23 9.26 -12.86
C GLU A 35 -6.06 8.48 -14.15
N SER A 36 -7.17 8.20 -14.86
CA SER A 36 -7.15 7.44 -16.10
C SER A 36 -6.41 8.17 -17.24
N GLU A 37 -6.35 9.50 -17.18
CA GLU A 37 -5.61 10.36 -18.10
C GLU A 37 -4.13 10.55 -17.66
N GLY A 38 -3.74 10.04 -16.49
CA GLY A 38 -2.40 10.22 -15.92
C GLY A 38 -2.16 11.60 -15.29
N ASN A 39 -3.21 12.42 -15.14
CA ASN A 39 -3.18 13.75 -14.55
C ASN A 39 -3.21 13.66 -13.01
N PHE A 40 -2.21 13.02 -12.41
CA PHE A 40 -2.24 12.65 -10.98
C PHE A 40 -2.34 13.85 -10.03
N SER A 41 -1.67 14.98 -10.30
CA SER A 41 -1.80 16.17 -9.45
C SER A 41 -3.22 16.74 -9.46
N GLU A 42 -3.91 16.74 -10.61
CA GLU A 42 -5.32 17.16 -10.70
C GLU A 42 -6.23 16.18 -9.98
N ALA A 43 -5.97 14.87 -10.15
CA ALA A 43 -6.73 13.84 -9.45
C ALA A 43 -6.62 13.97 -7.93
N VAL A 44 -5.44 14.30 -7.39
CA VAL A 44 -5.26 14.55 -5.95
C VAL A 44 -6.12 15.72 -5.47
N GLU A 45 -6.18 16.83 -6.19
CA GLU A 45 -7.02 17.96 -5.82
C GLU A 45 -8.52 17.63 -5.88
N ALA A 46 -8.93 16.81 -6.85
CA ALA A 46 -10.28 16.28 -6.92
C ALA A 46 -10.59 15.34 -5.73
N TRP A 47 -9.65 14.49 -5.29
CA TRP A 47 -9.78 13.69 -4.07
C TRP A 47 -9.88 14.53 -2.80
N LYS A 48 -9.04 15.56 -2.65
CA LYS A 48 -9.12 16.51 -1.54
C LYS A 48 -10.51 17.17 -1.49
N SER A 49 -11.02 17.60 -2.65
CA SER A 49 -12.38 18.14 -2.78
C SER A 49 -13.46 17.12 -2.41
N TYR A 50 -13.30 15.87 -2.85
CA TYR A 50 -14.19 14.78 -2.50
C TYR A 50 -14.24 14.57 -0.98
N PHE A 51 -13.09 14.38 -0.33
CA PHE A 51 -12.99 14.16 1.12
C PHE A 51 -13.45 15.36 1.95
N SER A 52 -13.27 16.60 1.46
CA SER A 52 -13.71 17.81 2.17
C SER A 52 -15.22 17.87 2.44
N GLN A 53 -16.01 17.11 1.69
CA GLN A 53 -17.46 17.02 1.82
C GLN A 53 -17.92 16.01 2.89
N PHE A 54 -16.98 15.27 3.51
CA PHE A 54 -17.22 14.32 4.59
C PHE A 54 -16.60 14.85 5.89
N PRO A 55 -17.29 15.73 6.63
CA PRO A 55 -16.76 16.32 7.87
C PRO A 55 -16.58 15.30 9.01
N GLY A 56 -17.15 14.09 8.87
CA GLY A 56 -16.87 12.94 9.71
C GLY A 56 -16.16 11.86 8.89
N MET A 57 -14.99 11.44 9.34
CA MET A 57 -14.20 10.39 8.70
C MET A 57 -14.97 9.04 8.55
N ASN A 58 -16.11 8.83 9.22
CA ASN A 58 -16.73 7.50 9.35
C ASN A 58 -17.59 7.00 8.16
N ASP A 59 -17.77 7.77 7.09
CA ASP A 59 -18.75 7.40 6.02
C ASP A 59 -18.12 6.87 4.73
N LEU A 60 -16.79 6.76 4.66
CA LEU A 60 -16.08 6.31 3.47
C LEU A 60 -15.38 4.99 3.73
N ASP A 61 -15.45 4.09 2.75
CA ASP A 61 -14.74 2.81 2.76
C ASP A 61 -13.22 3.03 2.62
N GLY A 62 -12.44 2.12 3.22
CA GLY A 62 -10.98 2.23 3.22
C GLY A 62 -10.33 2.10 1.84
N ASP A 63 -10.96 1.38 0.90
CA ASP A 63 -10.51 1.24 -0.48
C ASP A 63 -10.47 2.59 -1.22
N VAL A 64 -11.43 3.48 -0.94
CA VAL A 64 -11.46 4.84 -1.51
C VAL A 64 -10.25 5.65 -1.06
N TYR A 65 -9.85 5.54 0.21
CA TYR A 65 -8.66 6.19 0.72
C TYR A 65 -7.38 5.58 0.13
N ALA A 66 -7.32 4.25 -0.01
CA ALA A 66 -6.19 3.58 -0.64
C ALA A 66 -6.02 3.99 -2.11
N GLN A 67 -7.11 4.11 -2.87
CA GLN A 67 -7.06 4.61 -4.25
C GLN A 67 -6.50 6.05 -4.28
N ALA A 68 -7.05 6.95 -3.48
CA ALA A 68 -6.58 8.33 -3.41
C ALA A 68 -5.10 8.42 -2.99
N ALA A 69 -4.68 7.59 -2.03
CA ALA A 69 -3.30 7.50 -1.56
C ALA A 69 -2.35 7.05 -2.67
N GLN A 70 -2.74 6.03 -3.45
CA GLN A 70 -1.96 5.56 -4.59
C GLN A 70 -1.80 6.66 -5.65
N THR A 71 -2.85 7.47 -5.85
CA THR A 71 -2.85 8.63 -6.74
C THR A 71 -1.95 9.75 -6.22
N ALA A 72 -1.99 10.06 -4.93
CA ALA A 72 -1.08 11.00 -4.28
C ALA A 72 0.38 10.55 -4.41
N TYR A 73 0.66 9.26 -4.25
CA TYR A 73 1.98 8.70 -4.44
C TYR A 73 2.48 8.91 -5.88
N LYS A 74 1.64 8.60 -6.88
CA LYS A 74 1.95 8.83 -8.31
C LYS A 74 2.15 10.30 -8.65
N ALA A 75 1.49 11.21 -7.92
CA ALA A 75 1.69 12.66 -8.03
C ALA A 75 2.96 13.17 -7.29
N GLY A 76 3.67 12.31 -6.56
CA GLY A 76 4.82 12.69 -5.73
C GLY A 76 4.45 13.29 -4.36
N GLU A 77 3.17 13.37 -4.01
CA GLU A 77 2.67 13.87 -2.73
C GLU A 77 2.79 12.80 -1.62
N THR A 78 4.03 12.42 -1.31
CA THR A 78 4.35 11.28 -0.42
C THR A 78 3.69 11.38 0.96
N ASN A 79 3.68 12.56 1.58
CA ASN A 79 3.08 12.74 2.90
C ASN A 79 1.55 12.57 2.86
N GLN A 80 0.90 13.07 1.80
CA GLN A 80 -0.54 12.91 1.62
C GLN A 80 -0.90 11.45 1.37
N ALA A 81 -0.08 10.72 0.61
CA ALA A 81 -0.24 9.29 0.39
C ALA A 81 -0.19 8.51 1.71
N ILE A 82 0.80 8.78 2.57
CA ILE A 82 0.87 8.14 3.90
C ILE A 82 -0.39 8.44 4.72
N GLU A 83 -0.82 9.70 4.79
CA GLU A 83 -1.99 10.09 5.58
C GLU A 83 -3.26 9.37 5.09
N TRP A 84 -3.49 9.30 3.78
CA TRP A 84 -4.63 8.59 3.22
C TRP A 84 -4.52 7.08 3.36
N TYR A 85 -3.32 6.50 3.27
CA TYR A 85 -3.13 5.08 3.61
C TYR A 85 -3.41 4.79 5.08
N ASP A 86 -3.06 5.68 6.01
CA ASP A 86 -3.43 5.52 7.41
C ASP A 86 -4.95 5.60 7.61
N GLN A 87 -5.66 6.42 6.82
CA GLN A 87 -7.13 6.41 6.79
C GLN A 87 -7.69 5.08 6.27
N ALA A 88 -7.08 4.50 5.22
CA ALA A 88 -7.47 3.18 4.71
C ALA A 88 -7.30 2.09 5.78
N ARG A 89 -6.16 2.07 6.49
CA ARG A 89 -5.89 1.15 7.62
C ARG A 89 -6.85 1.31 8.77
N PHE A 90 -7.19 2.55 9.13
CA PHE A 90 -8.17 2.84 10.18
C PHE A 90 -9.55 2.24 9.90
N ARG A 91 -9.84 1.92 8.63
CA ARG A 91 -11.08 1.31 8.15
C ARG A 91 -10.89 -0.16 7.74
N ASP A 92 -9.89 -0.81 8.32
CA ASP A 92 -9.58 -2.22 8.11
C ASP A 92 -9.32 -2.59 6.63
N PHE A 93 -8.96 -1.62 5.79
CA PHE A 93 -8.56 -1.90 4.41
C PHE A 93 -7.07 -2.22 4.34
N ALA A 94 -6.76 -3.28 3.60
CA ALA A 94 -5.40 -3.71 3.29
C ALA A 94 -5.35 -4.27 1.87
N SER A 95 -4.26 -4.02 1.17
CA SER A 95 -3.95 -4.65 -0.12
C SER A 95 -2.44 -4.74 -0.32
N ALA A 96 -2.00 -5.67 -1.17
CA ALA A 96 -0.60 -5.82 -1.53
C ALA A 96 -0.02 -4.54 -2.15
N GLU A 97 -0.75 -3.85 -3.04
CA GLU A 97 -0.31 -2.60 -3.68
C GLU A 97 -0.08 -1.49 -2.63
N MET A 98 -1.00 -1.36 -1.69
CA MET A 98 -0.93 -0.37 -0.62
C MET A 98 0.33 -0.58 0.25
N TYR A 99 0.52 -1.79 0.77
CA TYR A 99 1.66 -2.05 1.65
C TYR A 99 2.99 -2.07 0.89
N SER A 100 2.99 -2.45 -0.41
CA SER A 100 4.18 -2.32 -1.27
C SER A 100 4.59 -0.87 -1.44
N THR A 101 3.61 0.01 -1.67
CA THR A 101 3.85 1.45 -1.80
C THR A 101 4.32 2.05 -0.47
N LEU A 102 3.72 1.66 0.66
CA LEU A 102 4.18 2.09 1.98
C LEU A 102 5.62 1.64 2.27
N ALA A 103 5.96 0.37 1.99
CA ALA A 103 7.32 -0.13 2.15
C ALA A 103 8.31 0.67 1.29
N GLU A 104 7.96 0.96 0.03
CA GLU A 104 8.80 1.77 -0.86
C GLU A 104 8.98 3.21 -0.35
N ILE A 105 7.90 3.84 0.11
CA ILE A 105 7.94 5.19 0.70
C ILE A 105 8.87 5.20 1.91
N TYR A 106 8.69 4.27 2.84
CA TYR A 106 9.49 4.23 4.06
C TYR A 106 10.95 3.90 3.79
N ARG A 107 11.24 3.06 2.81
CA ARG A 107 12.60 2.83 2.32
C ARG A 107 13.25 4.12 1.81
N LYS A 108 12.53 4.91 0.99
CA LYS A 108 13.02 6.20 0.46
C LYS A 108 13.21 7.26 1.54
N GLN A 109 12.55 7.10 2.69
CA GLN A 109 12.67 7.97 3.85
C GLN A 109 13.72 7.49 4.86
N ASP A 110 14.47 6.44 4.54
CA ASP A 110 15.40 5.76 5.45
C ASP A 110 14.73 5.36 6.80
N ASN A 111 13.44 5.04 6.75
CA ASN A 111 12.66 4.64 7.91
C ASN A 111 12.55 3.12 7.99
N LEU A 112 13.67 2.49 8.36
CA LEU A 112 13.82 1.03 8.40
C LEU A 112 12.72 0.34 9.23
N SER A 113 12.35 0.91 10.38
CA SER A 113 11.33 0.33 11.25
C SER A 113 9.96 0.26 10.57
N ARG A 114 9.54 1.32 9.87
CA ARG A 114 8.24 1.32 9.18
C ARG A 114 8.27 0.54 7.88
N GLU A 115 9.41 0.53 7.17
CA GLU A 115 9.60 -0.35 6.02
C GLU A 115 9.46 -1.82 6.44
N LEU A 116 10.16 -2.23 7.49
CA LEU A 116 10.10 -3.59 8.03
C LEU A 116 8.66 -3.99 8.38
N SER A 117 7.94 -3.15 9.14
CA SER A 117 6.54 -3.45 9.48
C SER A 117 5.62 -3.59 8.27
N ALA A 118 5.84 -2.81 7.20
CA ALA A 118 5.06 -2.94 5.98
C ALA A 118 5.40 -4.23 5.21
N LEU A 119 6.67 -4.61 5.14
CA LEU A 119 7.14 -5.84 4.49
C LEU A 119 6.71 -7.10 5.25
N GLU A 120 6.78 -7.10 6.59
CA GLU A 120 6.27 -8.19 7.43
C GLU A 120 4.77 -8.39 7.18
N TYR A 121 3.99 -7.29 7.17
CA TYR A 121 2.56 -7.36 6.87
C TYR A 121 2.29 -7.93 5.46
N LEU A 122 3.08 -7.52 4.45
CA LEU A 122 2.99 -8.09 3.10
C LEU A 122 3.24 -9.59 3.10
N ASN A 123 4.31 -10.04 3.75
CA ASN A 123 4.67 -11.45 3.77
C ASN A 123 3.59 -12.30 4.46
N GLU A 124 3.04 -11.80 5.58
CA GLU A 124 2.05 -12.52 6.38
C GLU A 124 0.66 -12.57 5.73
N ASN A 125 0.27 -11.55 4.95
CA ASN A 125 -1.12 -11.39 4.48
C ASN A 125 -1.29 -11.53 2.97
N PHE A 126 -0.20 -11.37 2.20
CA PHE A 126 -0.22 -11.35 0.72
C PHE A 126 0.96 -12.16 0.15
N GLU A 127 1.27 -13.29 0.79
CA GLU A 127 2.39 -14.15 0.41
C GLU A 127 2.37 -14.48 -1.10
N GLY A 128 3.50 -14.25 -1.76
CA GLY A 128 3.66 -14.55 -3.19
C GLY A 128 3.03 -13.53 -4.16
N GLU A 129 2.26 -12.54 -3.68
CA GLU A 129 1.71 -11.50 -4.56
C GLU A 129 2.76 -10.46 -4.99
N VAL A 130 3.76 -10.21 -4.15
CA VAL A 130 4.80 -9.20 -4.37
C VAL A 130 6.17 -9.85 -4.37
N MET A 131 6.84 -9.79 -5.52
CA MET A 131 8.19 -10.34 -5.65
C MET A 131 9.22 -9.52 -4.85
N GLY A 132 10.22 -10.20 -4.31
CA GLY A 132 11.36 -9.56 -3.66
C GLY A 132 11.13 -9.13 -2.21
N VAL A 133 9.93 -9.36 -1.63
CA VAL A 133 9.66 -9.09 -0.20
C VAL A 133 10.66 -9.83 0.69
N ASN A 134 10.81 -11.15 0.50
CA ASN A 134 11.77 -11.95 1.28
C ASN A 134 13.24 -11.56 1.07
N SER A 135 13.59 -11.09 -0.13
CA SER A 135 14.92 -10.53 -0.39
C SER A 135 15.19 -9.30 0.47
N ARG A 136 14.24 -8.36 0.50
CA ARG A 136 14.40 -7.15 1.33
C ARG A 136 14.33 -7.45 2.82
N LEU A 137 13.41 -8.32 3.25
CA LEU A 137 13.30 -8.77 4.64
C LEU A 137 14.60 -9.38 5.14
N PHE A 138 15.21 -10.28 4.37
CA PHE A 138 16.51 -10.87 4.70
C PHE A 138 17.59 -9.82 4.95
N LEU A 139 17.75 -8.87 4.03
CA LEU A 139 18.76 -7.81 4.18
C LEU A 139 18.50 -6.92 5.39
N ILE A 140 17.24 -6.60 5.68
CA ILE A 140 16.88 -5.83 6.87
C ILE A 140 17.17 -6.64 8.14
N TYR A 141 16.74 -7.90 8.20
CA TYR A 141 16.97 -8.76 9.37
C TYR A 141 18.45 -9.01 9.64
N ASP A 142 19.29 -9.12 8.61
CA ASP A 142 20.75 -9.09 8.75
C ASP A 142 21.23 -7.76 9.34
N GLU A 143 20.77 -6.63 8.81
CA GLU A 143 21.16 -5.28 9.29
C GLU A 143 20.81 -5.03 10.76
N ILE A 144 19.72 -5.65 11.27
CA ILE A 144 19.28 -5.52 12.66
C ILE A 144 19.59 -6.74 13.55
N ASP A 145 20.52 -7.59 13.12
CA ASP A 145 21.01 -8.77 13.86
C ASP A 145 19.92 -9.78 14.27
N MET A 146 18.84 -9.89 13.47
CA MET A 146 17.77 -10.90 13.65
C MET A 146 18.07 -12.17 12.84
N THR A 147 19.15 -12.87 13.19
CA THR A 147 19.70 -14.01 12.43
C THR A 147 18.66 -15.08 12.07
N GLU A 148 17.81 -15.50 13.01
CA GLU A 148 16.79 -16.54 12.76
C GLU A 148 15.77 -16.08 11.71
N LYS A 149 15.31 -14.82 11.79
CA LYS A 149 14.38 -14.26 10.81
C LYS A 149 15.05 -14.05 9.45
N ALA A 150 16.32 -13.65 9.44
CA ALA A 150 17.09 -13.54 8.20
C ALA A 150 17.17 -14.90 7.49
N LEU A 151 17.53 -15.97 8.20
CA LEU A 151 17.58 -17.32 7.63
C LEU A 151 16.19 -17.81 7.17
N SER A 152 15.12 -17.52 7.91
CA SER A 152 13.75 -17.84 7.48
C SER A 152 13.39 -17.14 6.17
N ALA A 153 13.68 -15.83 6.07
CA ALA A 153 13.45 -15.06 4.85
C ALA A 153 14.31 -15.57 3.69
N TRP A 154 15.56 -15.97 3.97
CA TRP A 154 16.41 -16.65 3.00
C TRP A 154 15.73 -17.92 2.49
N ASP A 155 15.27 -18.81 3.35
CA ASP A 155 14.66 -20.08 2.93
C ASP A 155 13.45 -19.89 2.02
N GLU A 156 12.63 -18.87 2.29
CA GLU A 156 11.44 -18.50 1.53
C GLU A 156 11.72 -17.71 0.23
N MET A 157 12.96 -17.29 -0.03
CA MET A 157 13.32 -16.65 -1.30
C MET A 157 13.32 -17.64 -2.47
N ASN A 158 12.88 -17.16 -3.63
CA ASN A 158 13.09 -17.87 -4.88
C ASN A 158 14.57 -17.89 -5.29
N GLN A 159 14.91 -18.78 -6.22
CA GLN A 159 16.30 -18.99 -6.64
C GLN A 159 16.93 -17.73 -7.26
N ASP A 160 16.17 -16.97 -8.06
CA ASP A 160 16.66 -15.76 -8.71
C ASP A 160 17.11 -14.72 -7.67
N ALA A 161 16.35 -14.54 -6.59
CA ALA A 161 16.70 -13.66 -5.49
C ALA A 161 17.92 -14.17 -4.69
N LYS A 162 17.99 -15.47 -4.42
CA LYS A 162 19.13 -16.10 -3.73
C LYS A 162 20.44 -15.98 -4.51
N SER A 163 20.37 -15.91 -5.83
CA SER A 163 21.54 -15.85 -6.71
C SER A 163 22.06 -14.44 -6.97
N THR A 164 21.48 -13.40 -6.35
CA THR A 164 22.01 -12.03 -6.46
C THR A 164 23.26 -11.85 -5.58
N GLU A 165 24.25 -11.11 -6.08
CA GLU A 165 25.50 -10.83 -5.34
C GLU A 165 25.25 -10.28 -3.93
N PRO A 166 24.38 -9.26 -3.70
CA PRO A 166 24.18 -8.72 -2.35
C PRO A 166 23.62 -9.75 -1.37
N ASN A 167 22.72 -10.61 -1.83
CA ASN A 167 22.12 -11.64 -0.98
C ASN A 167 23.13 -12.75 -0.66
N LEU A 168 23.92 -13.18 -1.65
CA LEU A 168 24.97 -14.18 -1.44
C LEU A 168 26.06 -13.68 -0.49
N GLU A 169 26.50 -12.43 -0.63
CA GLU A 169 27.48 -11.82 0.28
C GLU A 169 26.98 -11.80 1.73
N LYS A 170 25.72 -11.37 1.94
CA LYS A 170 25.13 -11.37 3.28
C LYS A 170 24.94 -12.77 3.83
N TYR A 171 24.50 -13.70 3.00
CA TYR A 171 24.34 -15.10 3.41
C TYR A 171 25.67 -15.74 3.76
N PHE A 172 26.75 -15.43 3.02
CA PHE A 172 28.10 -15.85 3.35
C PHE A 172 28.55 -15.31 4.72
N GLU A 173 28.46 -13.99 4.95
CA GLU A 173 28.90 -13.39 6.20
C GLU A 173 28.09 -13.89 7.41
N LEU A 174 26.78 -14.08 7.26
CA LEU A 174 25.94 -14.65 8.31
C LEU A 174 26.35 -16.09 8.64
N ASN A 175 26.57 -16.94 7.61
CA ASN A 175 27.01 -18.32 7.83
C ASN A 175 28.43 -18.41 8.41
N LYS A 176 29.28 -17.41 8.16
CA LYS A 176 30.64 -17.33 8.70
C LYS A 176 30.60 -17.05 10.19
N GLN A 177 29.69 -16.19 10.64
CA GLN A 177 29.44 -15.96 12.07
C GLN A 177 28.90 -17.22 12.76
N LEU A 178 28.11 -18.02 12.05
CA LEU A 178 27.56 -19.28 12.56
C LEU A 178 28.55 -20.46 12.51
N GLY A 179 29.68 -20.33 11.81
CA GLY A 179 30.65 -21.40 11.62
C GLY A 179 30.19 -22.51 10.67
N ASN A 180 29.31 -22.19 9.72
CA ASN A 180 28.75 -23.15 8.75
C ASN A 180 29.69 -23.35 7.55
N GLU A 181 30.85 -23.98 7.78
CA GLU A 181 31.94 -24.11 6.80
C GLU A 181 31.49 -24.71 5.45
N GLU A 182 30.61 -25.71 5.44
CA GLU A 182 30.11 -26.31 4.20
C GLU A 182 29.32 -25.30 3.34
N VAL A 183 28.56 -24.42 3.98
CA VAL A 183 27.83 -23.35 3.28
C VAL A 183 28.81 -22.30 2.74
N LEU A 184 29.85 -21.97 3.51
CA LEU A 184 30.87 -21.00 3.08
C LEU A 184 31.61 -21.47 1.84
N ASP A 185 32.02 -22.74 1.80
CA ASP A 185 32.67 -23.34 0.64
C ASP A 185 31.76 -23.24 -0.59
N SER A 186 30.49 -23.63 -0.45
CA SER A 186 29.53 -23.56 -1.57
C SER A 186 29.27 -22.13 -2.04
N VAL A 187 29.06 -21.18 -1.13
CA VAL A 187 28.69 -19.81 -1.47
C VAL A 187 29.90 -19.03 -2.03
N SER A 188 31.11 -19.28 -1.51
CA SER A 188 32.34 -18.64 -2.00
C SER A 188 32.63 -18.98 -3.46
N LEU A 189 32.34 -20.21 -3.90
CA LEU A 189 32.47 -20.62 -5.30
C LEU A 189 31.50 -19.84 -6.20
N VAL A 190 30.24 -19.68 -5.76
CA VAL A 190 29.24 -18.93 -6.52
C VAL A 190 29.59 -17.44 -6.59
N LEU A 191 30.06 -16.85 -5.48
CA LEU A 191 30.51 -15.46 -5.46
C LEU A 191 31.71 -15.22 -6.38
N LEU A 192 32.68 -16.15 -6.43
CA LEU A 192 33.82 -16.07 -7.33
C LEU A 192 33.41 -16.12 -8.82
N GLU A 193 32.36 -16.86 -9.16
CA GLU A 193 31.82 -16.87 -10.52
C GLU A 193 31.18 -15.54 -10.92
N ILE A 194 30.57 -14.84 -9.95
CA ILE A 194 29.97 -13.51 -10.16
C ILE A 194 31.05 -12.42 -10.24
N ASN A 195 32.05 -12.50 -9.38
CA ASN A 195 33.10 -11.49 -9.22
C ASN A 195 34.49 -12.16 -9.00
N PRO A 196 35.18 -12.52 -10.10
CA PRO A 196 36.39 -13.35 -10.08
C PRO A 196 37.68 -12.66 -9.63
#